data_AF-A0A7I0JEU9-F1
#
_entry.id   AF-A0A7I0JEU9-F1
#
_cell.length_a   1.000
_cell.length_b   1.000
_cell.length_c   1.000
_cell.angle_alpha   90.00
_cell.angle_beta   90.00
_cell.angle_gamma   90.00
#
_symmetry.space_group_name_H-M   'P 1'
#
loop_
_entity.id
_entity.type
_entity.pdbx_description
1 polymer ?
#
loop_
_entity_poly.entity_id
_entity_poly.type
_entity_poly.pdbx_seq_one_letter_code
_entity_poly.pdbx_strand_id
1 'polypeptide(L)' 'MAQFSAAPSIPDNVWALHGLVECLGRRGETDQLPGFQARLATALAKTDVPITSSCLCRTSVHSGHDCCH' A
#
# COMPACT_ATOMS: atom_id res chain seq x y z
N MET A 1 -2.53 30.30 0.60
CA MET A 1 -1.86 29.52 1.68
C MET A 1 -2.18 28.07 1.40
N ALA A 2 -1.17 27.26 1.10
CA ALA A 2 -1.33 25.96 0.45
C ALA A 2 -2.18 24.99 1.30
N GLN A 3 -3.19 24.42 0.65
CA GLN A 3 -4.06 23.37 1.17
C GLN A 3 -3.19 22.12 1.41
N PHE A 4 -2.82 21.84 2.65
CA PHE A 4 -2.38 20.50 3.04
C PHE A 4 -3.60 19.59 2.95
N SER A 5 -3.76 18.93 1.80
CA SER A 5 -4.73 17.86 1.61
C SER A 5 -4.38 16.75 2.61
N ALA A 6 -5.02 16.75 3.77
CA ALA A 6 -4.94 15.65 4.71
C ALA A 6 -5.53 14.44 4.00
N ALA A 7 -4.65 13.56 3.52
CA ALA A 7 -5.05 12.24 3.05
C ALA A 7 -5.92 11.60 4.15
N PRO A 8 -7.04 10.94 3.80
CA PRO A 8 -7.87 10.25 4.79
C PRO A 8 -6.96 9.37 5.63
N SER A 9 -7.15 9.41 6.96
CA SER A 9 -6.39 8.61 7.91
C SER A 9 -6.66 7.14 7.63
N ILE A 10 -5.94 6.55 6.68
CA ILE A 10 -5.95 5.12 6.48
C ILE A 10 -5.44 4.52 7.79
N PRO A 11 -6.27 3.74 8.50
CA PRO A 11 -5.76 2.97 9.61
C PRO A 11 -4.58 2.16 9.09
N ASP A 12 -3.61 1.86 9.95
CA ASP A 12 -2.41 1.07 9.62
C ASP A 12 -2.77 -0.41 9.37
N ASN A 13 -3.78 -0.62 8.54
CA ASN A 13 -4.25 -1.87 8.02
C ASN A 13 -3.27 -2.30 6.92
N VAL A 14 -2.54 -3.35 7.22
CA VAL A 14 -1.57 -4.00 6.34
C VAL A 14 -2.11 -4.24 4.92
N TRP A 15 -3.37 -4.67 4.75
CA TRP A 15 -3.98 -4.93 3.45
C TRP A 15 -4.16 -3.65 2.63
N ALA A 16 -4.63 -2.57 3.28
CA ALA A 16 -4.81 -1.27 2.64
C ALA A 16 -3.44 -0.63 2.29
N LEU A 17 -2.45 -0.78 3.16
CA LEU A 17 -1.08 -0.31 2.92
C LEU A 17 -0.41 -1.05 1.75
N HIS A 18 -0.60 -2.37 1.64
CA HIS A 18 -0.15 -3.13 0.48
C HIS A 18 -0.72 -2.57 -0.81
N GLY A 19 -2.04 -2.38 -0.88
CA GLY A 19 -2.70 -1.88 -2.09
C GLY A 19 -2.24 -0.46 -2.45
N LEU A 20 -2.03 0.40 -1.44
CA LEU A 20 -1.54 1.75 -1.65
C LEU A 20 -0.10 1.77 -2.17
N VAL A 21 0.82 0.98 -1.57
CA VAL A 21 2.21 0.89 -2.02
C VAL A 21 2.29 0.35 -3.46
N GLU A 22 1.48 -0.67 -3.79
CA GLU A 22 1.37 -1.19 -5.16
C GLU A 22 0.92 -0.09 -6.13
N CYS A 23 -0.14 0.65 -5.79
CA CYS A 23 -0.67 1.74 -6.61
C CYS A 23 0.34 2.89 -6.79
N LEU A 24 1.03 3.31 -5.72
CA LEU A 24 2.04 4.36 -5.79
C LEU A 24 3.25 3.92 -6.62
N GLY A 25 3.70 2.68 -6.46
CA GLY A 25 4.78 2.11 -7.26
C GLY A 25 4.43 2.06 -8.74
N ARG A 26 3.20 1.65 -9.08
CA ARG A 26 2.70 1.64 -10.47
C ARG A 26 2.60 3.03 -11.08
N ARG A 27 2.17 4.02 -10.30
CA ARG A 27 2.07 5.42 -10.74
C ARG A 27 3.43 6.11 -10.90
N GLY A 28 4.51 5.49 -10.42
CA GLY A 28 5.84 6.12 -10.38
C GLY A 28 5.96 7.22 -9.34
N GLU A 29 5.09 7.24 -8.33
CA GLU A 29 5.12 8.20 -7.23
C GLU A 29 6.31 7.87 -6.32
N THR A 30 7.45 8.52 -6.52
CA THR A 30 8.69 8.22 -5.80
C THR A 30 8.87 9.03 -4.51
N ASP A 31 8.15 10.13 -4.36
CA ASP A 31 8.23 11.00 -3.19
C ASP A 31 7.52 10.40 -1.97
N GLN A 32 6.28 9.92 -2.16
CA GLN A 32 5.46 9.42 -1.06
C GLN A 32 5.66 7.91 -0.79
N LEU A 33 6.11 7.15 -1.79
CA LEU A 33 6.24 5.70 -1.72
C LEU A 33 7.17 5.21 -0.59
N PRO A 34 8.35 5.80 -0.34
CA PRO A 34 9.21 5.38 0.76
C PRO A 34 8.52 5.50 2.13
N GLY A 35 7.72 6.56 2.32
CA GLY A 35 6.97 6.78 3.57
C GLY A 35 5.91 5.70 3.79
N PHE A 36 5.15 5.35 2.75
CA PHE A 36 4.16 4.28 2.85
C PHE A 36 4.77 2.88 2.93
N GLN A 37 5.93 2.64 2.30
CA GLN A 37 6.68 1.39 2.46
C GLN A 37 7.16 1.17 3.90
N ALA A 38 7.66 2.22 4.56
CA ALA A 38 8.08 2.12 5.96
C ALA A 38 6.90 1.80 6.89
N ARG A 39 5.73 2.41 6.63
CA ARG A 39 4.48 2.09 7.34
C ARG A 39 4.05 0.65 7.09
N LEU A 40 4.11 0.19 5.83
CA LEU A 40 3.80 -1.19 5.48
C LEU A 40 4.73 -2.18 6.20
N ALA A 41 6.03 -1.91 6.24
CA ALA A 41 6.98 -2.75 6.98
C ALA A 41 6.66 -2.82 8.47
N THR A 42 6.24 -1.69 9.07
CA THR A 42 5.82 -1.64 10.48
C THR A 42 4.53 -2.45 10.69
N ALA A 43 3.56 -2.34 9.78
CA ALA A 43 2.33 -3.12 9.83
C ALA A 43 2.59 -4.62 9.68
N LEU A 44 3.47 -5.01 8.74
CA LEU A 44 3.90 -6.40 8.51
C LEU A 44 4.64 -7.00 9.71
N ALA A 45 5.45 -6.21 10.42
CA ALA A 45 6.10 -6.67 11.63
C ALA A 45 5.10 -7.01 12.76
N LYS A 46 3.88 -6.48 12.68
CA LYS A 46 2.80 -6.74 13.65
C LYS A 46 1.87 -7.87 13.22
N THR A 47 2.04 -8.43 12.02
CA THR A 47 1.19 -9.52 11.52
C THR A 47 1.84 -10.87 11.77
N ASP A 48 1.10 -11.79 12.38
CA ASP A 48 1.54 -13.17 12.61
C ASP A 48 1.65 -14.00 11.32
N VAL A 49 1.02 -13.53 10.25
CA VAL A 49 0.99 -14.20 8.95
C VAL A 49 1.72 -13.34 7.90
N PRO A 50 2.53 -13.96 7.02
CA PRO A 50 3.16 -13.23 5.93
C PRO A 50 2.09 -12.77 4.93
N ILE A 51 1.92 -11.46 4.79
CA ILE A 51 1.01 -10.86 3.82
C ILE A 51 1.80 -10.42 2.60
N THR A 52 1.46 -10.97 1.43
CA THR A 52 2.17 -10.72 0.16
C THR A 52 1.32 -9.96 -0.86
N SER A 53 0.06 -9.69 -0.53
CA SER A 53 -0.94 -9.14 -1.44
C SER A 53 -1.89 -8.21 -0.69
N SER A 54 -2.53 -7.29 -1.39
CA SER A 54 -3.54 -6.35 -0.85
C SER A 54 -4.89 -6.98 -0.46
N CYS A 55 -5.17 -8.20 -0.90
CA CYS A 55 -6.36 -8.97 -0.48
C CYS A 55 -5.97 -10.43 -0.21
N LEU A 56 -6.52 -11.06 0.84
CA LEU A 56 -6.32 -12.48 1.14
C LEU A 56 -6.81 -13.38 -0.01
N CYS A 57 -7.83 -12.93 -0.74
CA CYS A 57 -8.36 -13.63 -1.91
C CYS A 57 -7.38 -13.71 -3.09
N ARG A 58 -6.29 -12.93 -3.08
CA ARG A 58 -5.27 -12.93 -4.14
C ARG A 58 -4.18 -13.94 -3.80
N THR A 59 -4.34 -15.16 -4.30
CA THR A 59 -3.36 -16.27 -4.20
C THR A 59 -2.18 -16.15 -5.16
N SER A 60 -2.19 -15.16 -6.07
CA SER A 60 -1.12 -14.91 -7.05
C SER A 60 -0.80 -13.42 -7.21
N VAL A 61 0.48 -13.06 -7.08
CA VAL A 61 0.98 -11.70 -7.24
C VAL A 61 1.03 -11.38 -8.74
N HIS A 62 -0.03 -10.78 -9.26
CA HIS A 62 -0.02 -10.31 -10.65
C HIS A 62 0.80 -9.02 -10.75
N SER A 63 1.95 -9.11 -11.41
CA SER A 63 2.79 -7.97 -11.81
C SER A 63 2.14 -7.08 -12.89
N GLY A 64 0.84 -7.25 -13.16
CA GLY A 64 0.12 -6.71 -14.32
C GLY A 64 -0.51 -5.33 -14.11
N HIS A 65 -0.39 -4.51 -15.15
CA HIS A 65 -0.53 -3.06 -15.31
C HIS A 65 -1.89 -2.40 -15.03
N ASP A 66 -2.98 -3.14 -14.81
CA ASP A 66 -4.29 -2.49 -14.72
C ASP A 66 -4.72 -2.22 -13.28
N CYS A 67 -4.86 -0.93 -12.96
CA CYS A 67 -5.53 -0.45 -11.77
C CYS A 67 -7.04 -0.55 -11.99
N CYS A 68 -7.60 -1.66 -11.54
CA CYS A 68 -9.03 -1.91 -11.31
C CYS A 68 -9.86 -2.27 -12.56
N HIS A 69 -10.70 -3.29 -12.37
CA HIS A 69 -11.82 -3.66 -13.20
C HIS A 69 -13.06 -3.75 -12.31
#